data_AF-A0A6N8YVT8-F1
#
_entry.id   AF-A0A6N8YVT8-F1
#
_cell.length_a   1.000
_cell.length_b   1.000
_cell.length_c   1.000
_cell.angle_alpha   90.00
_cell.angle_beta   90.00
_cell.angle_gamma   90.00
#
_symmetry.space_group_name_H-M   'P 1'
#
loop_
_entity.id
_entity.type
_entity.pdbx_description
1 polymer ?
#
loop_
_entity_poly.entity_id
_entity_poly.type
_entity_poly.pdbx_seq_one_letter_code
_entity_poly.pdbx_strand_id
1 'polypeptide(L)'
;MQQAARTKIDAGGVSFVVQHELWDGNLQDHSDQGVVILVEANDTTLLRFNCFDIEKSYVYGPDSKNRLCRMDPTVDGNPIMWSVKQIRENLTTMLTEAGYEDVAGSVNMDEVKGALGEVEACARETYANGRNTVKHNRGHDIFEAGNIRFGLELRKQAGGDGGLAIHVLADLAGTPGRTYCEETELLAFDCFRDAPHYHYGPRNKNHRIFWDRTLVPDTLEWTLNRFKNKDLKNMIERAGYPGIAADIDQDLIDSIMPSLEAKARELQPGAEVEVMDGPATPNLVPR
;
A
#
# COMPACT_ATOMS: atom_id res chain seq x y z
N MET A 1 -2.12 15.31 -4.39
CA MET A 1 -1.76 14.69 -3.09
C MET A 1 -2.80 15.13 -2.09
N GLN A 2 -3.59 14.21 -1.55
CA GLN A 2 -4.41 14.52 -0.39
C GLN A 2 -3.44 14.53 0.80
N GLN A 3 -3.20 15.68 1.41
CA GLN A 3 -2.44 15.72 2.66
C GLN A 3 -3.22 14.86 3.66
N ALA A 4 -2.61 13.76 4.11
CA ALA A 4 -3.18 12.98 5.18
C ALA A 4 -3.39 13.90 6.39
N ALA A 5 -4.47 13.67 7.15
CA ALA A 5 -4.71 14.38 8.39
C ALA A 5 -3.48 14.22 9.31
N ARG A 6 -2.87 15.35 9.65
CA ARG A 6 -1.76 15.45 10.59
C ARG A 6 -2.35 15.88 11.94
N THR A 7 -2.29 15.00 12.92
CA THR A 7 -2.80 15.28 14.27
C THR A 7 -1.62 15.52 15.20
N LYS A 8 -1.62 16.65 15.90
CA LYS A 8 -0.61 17.00 16.91
C LYS A 8 -1.21 16.91 18.31
N ILE A 9 -0.52 16.23 19.22
CA ILE A 9 -0.93 16.01 20.61
C ILE A 9 0.21 16.51 21.50
N ASP A 10 -0.04 17.57 22.26
CA ASP A 10 0.97 18.17 23.14
C ASP A 10 1.09 17.39 24.46
N ALA A 11 2.32 17.24 24.95
CA ALA A 11 2.66 16.49 26.15
C ALA A 11 3.80 17.18 26.93
N GLY A 12 3.56 18.44 27.28
CA GLY A 12 4.53 19.27 28.02
C GLY A 12 5.66 19.76 27.13
N GLY A 13 6.89 19.35 27.47
CA GLY A 13 8.11 19.73 26.75
C GLY A 13 8.28 19.07 25.36
N VAL A 14 7.42 18.11 25.02
CA VAL A 14 7.38 17.45 23.71
C VAL A 14 5.95 17.40 23.17
N SER A 15 5.83 17.13 21.88
CA SER A 15 4.57 16.88 21.21
C SER A 15 4.67 15.65 20.32
N PHE A 16 3.56 14.97 20.13
CA PHE A 16 3.45 13.82 19.25
C PHE A 16 2.70 14.21 17.98
N VAL A 17 3.26 13.86 16.83
CA VAL A 17 2.56 14.03 15.55
C VAL A 17 2.26 12.66 14.97
N VAL A 18 0.98 12.43 14.68
CA VAL A 18 0.49 11.22 14.03
C VAL A 18 0.01 11.59 12.64
N GLN A 19 0.53 10.88 11.63
CA GLN A 19 0.12 11.08 10.25
C GLN A 19 0.23 9.79 9.44
N HIS A 20 -0.61 9.66 8.40
CA HIS A 20 -0.46 8.61 7.41
C HIS A 20 0.55 9.03 6.34
N GLU A 21 1.40 8.10 5.91
CA GLU A 21 2.32 8.29 4.80
C GLU A 21 2.18 7.19 3.75
N LEU A 22 2.42 7.55 2.50
CA LEU A 22 2.48 6.67 1.34
C LEU A 22 3.87 6.80 0.73
N TRP A 23 4.55 5.67 0.57
CA TRP A 23 5.83 5.56 -0.11
C TRP A 23 5.62 5.03 -1.53
N ASP A 24 6.14 5.78 -2.48
CA ASP A 24 6.22 5.43 -3.89
C ASP A 24 7.54 4.69 -4.13
N GLY A 25 7.48 3.46 -4.63
CA GLY A 25 8.67 2.64 -4.86
C GLY A 25 9.62 3.16 -5.95
N ASN A 26 9.23 4.21 -6.68
CA ASN A 26 10.13 4.91 -7.60
C ASN A 26 10.90 6.05 -6.94
N LEU A 27 10.44 6.56 -5.79
CA LEU A 27 11.07 7.64 -5.03
C LEU A 27 11.78 7.12 -3.79
N GLN A 28 11.20 6.11 -3.17
CA GLN A 28 11.74 5.36 -2.04
C GLN A 28 12.31 4.02 -2.52
N ASP A 29 13.05 3.33 -1.66
CA ASP A 29 13.63 2.02 -1.95
C ASP A 29 12.57 0.92 -2.17
N HIS A 30 11.36 1.11 -1.65
CA HIS A 30 10.20 0.26 -1.90
C HIS A 30 8.88 1.02 -1.71
N SER A 31 7.80 0.47 -2.30
CA SER A 31 6.45 0.95 -2.01
C SER A 31 5.97 0.44 -0.67
N ASP A 32 5.41 1.34 0.12
CA ASP A 32 4.83 1.02 1.42
C ASP A 32 3.79 2.07 1.82
N GLN A 33 3.04 1.80 2.88
CA GLN A 33 2.22 2.82 3.53
C GLN A 33 1.92 2.48 4.98
N GLY A 34 1.50 3.48 5.74
CA GLY A 34 0.96 3.31 7.07
C GLY A 34 1.09 4.56 7.90
N VAL A 35 1.26 4.40 9.21
CA VAL A 35 1.30 5.53 10.15
C VAL A 35 2.70 5.82 10.60
N VAL A 36 3.00 7.11 10.73
CA VAL A 36 4.19 7.59 11.40
C VAL A 36 3.79 8.27 12.70
N ILE A 37 4.55 7.97 13.76
CA ILE A 37 4.48 8.69 15.03
C ILE A 37 5.79 9.45 15.19
N LEU A 38 5.73 10.77 15.18
CA LEU A 38 6.87 11.65 15.41
C LEU A 38 6.85 12.15 16.86
N VAL A 39 8.03 12.29 17.44
CA VAL A 39 8.24 13.02 18.71
C VAL A 39 8.94 14.32 18.36
N GLU A 40 8.27 15.44 18.57
CA GLU A 40 8.75 16.77 18.18
C GLU A 40 8.93 17.68 19.40
N ALA A 41 9.96 18.54 19.38
CA ALA A 41 10.09 19.70 20.25
C ALA A 41 10.71 20.86 19.47
N ASN A 42 10.21 22.09 19.68
CA ASN A 42 10.69 23.29 18.98
C ASN A 42 10.82 23.10 17.46
N ASP A 43 9.77 22.54 16.83
CA ASP A 43 9.71 22.23 15.40
C ASP A 43 10.81 21.28 14.87
N THR A 44 11.54 20.60 15.75
CA THR A 44 12.54 19.58 15.42
C THR A 44 11.97 18.19 15.62
N THR A 45 12.15 17.29 14.66
CA THR A 45 11.79 15.87 14.83
C THR A 45 12.91 15.17 15.60
N LEU A 46 12.62 14.78 16.84
CA LEU A 46 13.58 14.16 17.74
C LEU A 46 13.67 12.65 17.51
N LEU A 47 12.50 12.01 17.36
CA LEU A 47 12.35 10.59 17.09
C LEU A 47 11.25 10.40 16.04
N ARG A 48 11.39 9.37 15.22
CA ARG A 48 10.37 8.95 14.24
C ARG A 48 10.14 7.46 14.36
N PHE A 49 8.89 7.03 14.44
CA PHE A 49 8.50 5.63 14.39
C PHE A 49 7.68 5.37 13.13
N ASN A 50 8.21 4.54 12.24
CA ASN A 50 7.53 4.05 11.04
C ASN A 50 6.73 2.80 11.41
N CYS A 51 5.40 2.91 11.37
CA CYS A 51 4.46 1.81 11.61
C CYS A 51 3.77 1.42 10.29
N PHE A 52 4.56 1.02 9.30
CA PHE A 52 4.05 0.67 7.97
C PHE A 52 3.78 -0.82 7.80
N ASP A 53 3.15 -1.16 6.67
CA ASP A 53 2.84 -2.54 6.33
C ASP A 53 4.12 -3.39 6.19
N ILE A 54 5.17 -2.82 5.59
CA ILE A 54 6.46 -3.48 5.39
C ILE A 54 7.51 -2.93 6.37
N GLU A 55 7.84 -1.65 6.27
CA GLU A 55 8.84 -0.90 7.04
C GLU A 55 8.37 -0.62 8.47
N LYS A 56 8.73 -1.52 9.38
CA LYS A 56 8.53 -1.33 10.82
C LYS A 56 9.87 -0.93 11.43
N SER A 57 10.03 0.35 11.74
CA SER A 57 11.32 0.90 12.17
C SER A 57 11.17 2.16 12.98
N TYR A 58 12.27 2.60 13.57
CA TYR A 58 12.35 3.87 14.27
C TYR A 58 13.70 4.54 14.02
N VAL A 59 13.72 5.86 14.09
CA VAL A 59 14.87 6.69 13.75
C VAL A 59 15.18 7.60 14.91
N TYR A 60 16.43 7.59 15.35
CA TYR A 60 16.98 8.54 16.32
C TYR A 60 17.46 9.79 15.59
N GLY A 61 16.92 10.94 15.98
CA GLY A 61 17.26 12.25 15.42
C GLY A 61 17.17 12.30 13.89
N PRO A 62 15.98 12.16 13.27
CA PRO A 62 15.82 12.27 11.82
C PRO A 62 16.48 13.52 11.21
N ASP A 63 16.43 14.64 11.93
CA ASP A 63 17.01 15.92 11.52
C ASP A 63 18.47 16.10 11.99
N SER A 64 19.07 15.07 12.60
CA SER A 64 20.43 15.10 13.16
C SER A 64 21.20 13.80 12.86
N LYS A 65 21.26 12.86 13.81
CA LYS A 65 22.02 11.60 13.75
C LYS A 65 21.49 10.64 12.67
N ASN A 66 20.20 10.74 12.35
CA ASN A 66 19.46 9.93 11.39
C ASN A 66 19.77 8.43 11.48
N ARG A 67 19.83 7.89 12.71
CA ARG A 67 20.13 6.46 12.91
C ARG A 67 18.85 5.64 12.85
N LEU A 68 18.69 4.89 11.77
CA LEU A 68 17.63 3.92 11.57
C LEU A 68 17.85 2.64 12.38
N CYS A 69 16.80 2.16 13.04
CA CYS A 69 16.73 0.87 13.70
C CYS A 69 15.47 0.12 13.22
N ARG A 70 15.62 -1.16 12.88
CA ARG A 70 14.50 -2.00 12.41
C ARG A 70 13.81 -2.66 13.60
N MET A 71 12.48 -2.77 13.55
CA MET A 71 11.70 -3.63 14.43
C MET A 71 11.63 -5.03 13.81
N ASP A 72 11.67 -6.07 14.63
CA ASP A 72 11.43 -7.44 14.18
C ASP A 72 9.92 -7.73 14.18
N PRO A 73 9.27 -7.85 13.00
CA PRO A 73 7.82 -8.09 12.93
C PRO A 73 7.37 -9.41 13.58
N THR A 74 8.31 -10.33 13.86
CA THR A 74 8.02 -11.64 14.45
C THR A 74 7.86 -11.56 15.95
N VAL A 75 8.70 -10.77 16.64
CA VAL A 75 8.77 -10.74 18.11
C VAL A 75 8.34 -9.41 18.72
N ASP A 76 8.44 -8.30 17.98
CA ASP A 76 8.03 -6.98 18.47
C ASP A 76 6.52 -6.75 18.37
N GLY A 77 5.83 -7.56 17.55
CA GLY A 77 4.37 -7.54 17.42
C GLY A 77 3.85 -6.34 16.64
N ASN A 78 2.77 -5.71 17.13
CA ASN A 78 2.15 -4.59 16.46
C ASN A 78 3.02 -3.31 16.61
N PRO A 79 3.43 -2.65 15.51
CA PRO A 79 4.38 -1.54 15.57
C PRO A 79 3.84 -0.32 16.32
N ILE A 80 2.55 0.00 16.21
CA ILE A 80 1.94 1.12 16.95
C ILE A 80 2.02 0.86 18.46
N MET A 81 1.60 -0.33 18.89
CA MET A 81 1.65 -0.73 20.30
C MET A 81 3.10 -0.73 20.82
N TRP A 82 4.03 -1.27 20.03
CA TRP A 82 5.44 -1.30 20.37
C TRP A 82 6.00 0.12 20.55
N SER A 83 5.74 1.03 19.60
CA SER A 83 6.18 2.42 19.66
C SER A 83 5.63 3.16 20.88
N VAL A 84 4.33 3.04 21.15
CA VAL A 84 3.70 3.63 22.34
C VAL A 84 4.31 3.08 23.62
N LYS A 85 4.62 1.77 23.67
CA LYS A 85 5.32 1.15 24.80
C LYS A 85 6.73 1.72 24.98
N GLN A 86 7.50 1.85 23.90
CA GLN A 86 8.85 2.43 23.99
C GLN A 86 8.83 3.89 24.43
N ILE A 87 7.89 4.70 23.95
CA ILE A 87 7.74 6.07 24.42
C ILE A 87 7.37 6.08 25.91
N ARG A 88 6.49 5.19 26.36
CA ARG A 88 6.09 5.09 27.77
C ARG A 88 7.24 4.76 28.71
N GLU A 89 8.09 3.82 28.29
CA GLU A 89 9.10 3.21 29.14
C GLU A 89 10.49 3.86 28.98
N ASN A 90 10.82 4.33 27.78
CA ASN A 90 12.19 4.63 27.37
C ASN A 90 12.38 6.02 26.73
N LEU A 91 11.36 6.89 26.66
CA LEU A 91 11.45 8.16 25.93
C LEU A 91 12.69 8.99 26.29
N THR A 92 12.94 9.24 27.58
CA THR A 92 14.10 10.06 28.01
C THR A 92 15.42 9.45 27.60
N THR A 93 15.59 8.14 27.77
CA THR A 93 16.77 7.40 27.31
C THR A 93 16.94 7.49 25.79
N MET A 94 15.84 7.36 25.04
CA MET A 94 15.88 7.46 23.60
C MET A 94 16.26 8.87 23.12
N LEU A 95 15.79 9.92 23.81
CA LEU A 95 16.14 11.31 23.51
C LEU A 95 17.61 11.59 23.79
N THR A 96 18.16 11.11 24.91
CA THR A 96 19.61 11.16 25.18
C THR A 96 20.41 10.45 24.09
N GLU A 97 19.99 9.25 23.67
CA GLU A 97 20.67 8.51 22.60
C GLU A 97 20.60 9.21 21.22
N ALA A 98 19.55 10.01 21.00
CA ALA A 98 19.41 10.87 19.84
C ALA A 98 20.23 12.18 19.94
N GLY A 99 20.87 12.48 21.07
CA GLY A 99 21.65 13.71 21.29
C GLY A 99 20.82 14.91 21.73
N TYR A 100 19.67 14.68 22.38
CA TYR A 100 18.78 15.72 22.91
C TYR A 100 18.72 15.67 24.44
N GLU A 101 19.87 15.69 25.11
CA GLU A 101 19.99 15.60 26.57
C GLU A 101 19.21 16.70 27.30
N ASP A 102 19.24 17.93 26.79
CA ASP A 102 18.50 19.06 27.38
C ASP A 102 16.98 18.86 27.32
N VAL A 103 16.48 18.28 26.22
CA VAL A 103 15.06 17.91 26.11
C VAL A 103 14.75 16.75 27.03
N ALA A 104 15.59 15.71 27.03
CA ALA A 104 15.42 14.53 27.91
C ALA A 104 15.35 14.92 29.40
N GLY A 105 16.14 15.90 29.84
CA GLY A 105 16.14 16.40 31.21
C GLY A 105 14.94 17.28 31.59
N SER A 106 14.19 17.78 30.61
CA SER A 106 13.02 18.66 30.82
C SER A 106 11.67 17.99 30.56
N VAL A 107 11.66 16.75 30.03
CA VAL A 107 10.42 16.00 29.77
C VAL A 107 9.71 15.62 31.07
N ASN A 108 8.43 16.00 31.17
CA ASN A 108 7.52 15.49 32.18
C ASN A 108 6.91 14.16 31.74
N MET A 109 7.40 13.04 32.29
CA MET A 109 6.91 11.71 31.92
C MET A 109 5.46 11.42 32.33
N ASP A 110 4.89 12.14 33.31
CA ASP A 110 3.49 11.95 33.69
C ASP A 110 2.55 12.59 32.66
N GLU A 111 2.91 13.76 32.11
CA GLU A 111 2.19 14.39 30.99
C GLU A 111 2.30 13.54 29.71
N VAL A 112 3.49 13.02 29.41
CA VAL A 112 3.70 12.05 28.31
C VAL A 112 2.77 10.85 28.46
N LYS A 113 2.79 10.19 29.63
CA LYS A 113 1.92 9.02 29.89
C LYS A 113 0.44 9.36 29.78
N GLY A 114 0.03 10.57 30.19
CA GLY A 114 -1.33 11.07 30.05
C GLY A 114 -1.77 11.20 28.58
N ALA A 115 -0.86 11.64 27.70
CA ALA A 115 -1.14 11.81 26.27
C ALA A 115 -1.13 10.49 25.47
N LEU A 116 -0.40 9.47 25.92
CA LEU A 116 -0.17 8.25 25.12
C LEU A 116 -1.43 7.47 24.75
N GLY A 117 -2.51 7.56 25.54
CA GLY A 117 -3.78 6.95 25.18
C GLY A 117 -4.40 7.57 23.93
N GLU A 118 -4.33 8.89 23.80
CA GLU A 118 -4.79 9.63 22.63
C GLU A 118 -3.89 9.38 21.43
N VAL A 119 -2.57 9.35 21.62
CA VAL A 119 -1.59 9.03 20.56
C VAL A 119 -1.87 7.64 19.97
N GLU A 120 -2.08 6.63 20.83
CA GLU A 120 -2.38 5.28 20.37
C GLU A 120 -3.72 5.22 19.62
N ALA A 121 -4.78 5.82 20.16
CA ALA A 121 -6.08 5.86 19.53
C ALA A 121 -6.02 6.54 18.15
N CYS A 122 -5.37 7.71 18.08
CA CYS A 122 -5.19 8.46 16.85
C CYS A 122 -4.36 7.68 15.81
N ALA A 123 -3.28 7.02 16.24
CA ALA A 123 -2.46 6.21 15.34
C ALA A 123 -3.24 5.01 14.79
N ARG A 124 -4.04 4.34 15.61
CA ARG A 124 -4.89 3.22 15.17
C ARG A 124 -5.97 3.66 14.18
N GLU A 125 -6.64 4.77 14.48
CA GLU A 125 -7.65 5.34 13.59
C GLU A 125 -7.03 5.78 12.26
N THR A 126 -5.90 6.48 12.31
CA THR A 126 -5.16 6.93 11.12
C THR A 126 -4.70 5.75 10.29
N TYR A 127 -4.26 4.65 10.92
CA TYR A 127 -3.84 3.44 10.22
C TYR A 127 -5.01 2.73 9.54
N ALA A 128 -6.19 2.70 10.18
CA ALA A 128 -7.37 2.06 9.62
C ALA A 128 -8.00 2.88 8.49
N ASN A 129 -8.12 4.19 8.67
CA ASN A 129 -8.92 5.07 7.81
C ASN A 129 -8.07 5.88 6.81
N GLY A 130 -6.78 6.06 7.08
CA GLY A 130 -5.87 6.87 6.25
C GLY A 130 -5.31 6.11 5.05
N ARG A 131 -5.61 4.82 4.89
CA ARG A 131 -5.04 3.98 3.84
C ARG A 131 -5.38 4.50 2.46
N ASN A 132 -4.34 4.68 1.65
CA ASN A 132 -4.51 5.01 0.25
C ASN A 132 -4.90 3.74 -0.52
N THR A 133 -6.16 3.66 -0.94
CA THR A 133 -6.68 2.57 -1.78
C THR A 133 -7.33 3.14 -3.02
N VAL A 134 -7.42 2.33 -4.08
CA VAL A 134 -8.10 2.68 -5.32
C VAL A 134 -9.07 1.56 -5.67
N LYS A 135 -10.19 1.90 -6.31
CA LYS A 135 -11.06 0.90 -6.95
C LYS A 135 -11.07 1.18 -8.44
N HIS A 136 -10.71 0.18 -9.21
CA HIS A 136 -10.95 0.22 -10.65
C HIS A 136 -12.32 -0.40 -10.98
N ASN A 137 -12.70 -0.32 -12.25
CA ASN A 137 -13.78 -1.17 -12.72
C ASN A 137 -13.30 -2.62 -12.72
N ARG A 138 -14.25 -3.55 -12.67
CA ARG A 138 -13.94 -4.98 -12.75
C ARG A 138 -13.54 -5.47 -14.14
N GLY A 139 -13.59 -4.63 -15.17
CA GLY A 139 -13.46 -5.06 -16.56
C GLY A 139 -14.79 -5.45 -17.23
N HIS A 140 -14.76 -5.60 -18.55
CA HIS A 140 -15.92 -5.97 -19.38
C HIS A 140 -15.88 -7.45 -19.76
N ASP A 141 -14.70 -7.96 -20.15
CA ASP A 141 -14.48 -9.37 -20.43
C ASP A 141 -13.98 -10.06 -19.16
N ILE A 142 -14.77 -10.99 -18.63
CA ILE A 142 -14.49 -11.69 -17.38
C ILE A 142 -14.18 -13.16 -17.66
N PHE A 143 -13.07 -13.65 -17.12
CA PHE A 143 -12.65 -15.05 -17.16
C PHE A 143 -12.58 -15.59 -15.73
N GLU A 144 -13.34 -16.65 -15.44
CA GLU A 144 -13.40 -17.24 -14.10
C GLU A 144 -12.43 -18.41 -13.96
N ALA A 145 -11.70 -18.46 -12.85
CA ALA A 145 -10.77 -19.53 -12.53
C ALA A 145 -10.83 -19.84 -11.02
N GLY A 146 -11.74 -20.73 -10.65
CA GLY A 146 -11.92 -21.14 -9.26
C GLY A 146 -12.38 -19.99 -8.37
N ASN A 147 -11.56 -19.66 -7.37
CA ASN A 147 -11.85 -18.61 -6.39
C ASN A 147 -11.46 -17.19 -6.86
N ILE A 148 -10.86 -17.06 -8.06
CA ILE A 148 -10.49 -15.77 -8.65
C ILE A 148 -11.08 -15.59 -10.04
N ARG A 149 -11.07 -14.33 -10.51
CA ARG A 149 -11.49 -13.94 -11.84
C ARG A 149 -10.52 -12.93 -12.43
N PHE A 150 -10.34 -12.99 -13.74
CA PHE A 150 -9.61 -11.99 -14.51
C PHE A 150 -10.60 -11.10 -15.24
N GLY A 151 -10.50 -9.80 -15.02
CA GLY A 151 -11.27 -8.80 -15.74
C GLY A 151 -10.39 -8.00 -16.68
N LEU A 152 -10.78 -7.90 -17.96
CA LEU A 152 -10.08 -7.09 -18.94
C LEU A 152 -10.86 -5.81 -19.25
N GLU A 153 -10.16 -4.69 -19.31
CA GLU A 153 -10.71 -3.46 -19.88
C GLU A 153 -9.63 -2.60 -20.53
N LEU A 154 -10.04 -1.84 -21.54
CA LEU A 154 -9.27 -0.71 -22.02
C LEU A 154 -9.53 0.51 -21.15
N ARG A 155 -8.50 0.94 -20.43
CA ARG A 155 -8.57 2.09 -19.53
C ARG A 155 -7.88 3.29 -20.13
N LYS A 156 -8.49 4.46 -19.92
CA LYS A 156 -7.90 5.77 -20.21
C LYS A 156 -7.88 6.60 -18.94
N GLN A 157 -6.70 7.01 -18.48
CA GLN A 157 -6.56 7.93 -17.38
C GLN A 157 -6.95 9.36 -17.79
N ALA A 158 -7.27 10.21 -16.81
CA ALA A 158 -7.58 11.61 -17.04
C ALA A 158 -6.45 12.39 -17.74
N GLY A 159 -5.19 11.96 -17.53
CA GLY A 159 -4.00 12.54 -18.18
C GLY A 159 -3.77 12.10 -19.63
N GLY A 160 -4.62 11.22 -20.19
CA GLY A 160 -4.50 10.73 -21.57
C GLY A 160 -3.74 9.42 -21.74
N ASP A 161 -2.90 9.04 -20.77
CA ASP A 161 -2.30 7.70 -20.70
C ASP A 161 -3.39 6.62 -20.59
N GLY A 162 -3.08 5.41 -21.01
CA GLY A 162 -4.00 4.29 -20.95
C GLY A 162 -3.50 3.08 -21.73
N GLY A 163 -4.31 2.03 -21.70
CA GLY A 163 -4.01 0.76 -22.35
C GLY A 163 -4.89 -0.34 -21.78
N LEU A 164 -4.51 -1.58 -22.05
CA LEU A 164 -5.16 -2.73 -21.43
C LEU A 164 -4.84 -2.74 -19.93
N ALA A 165 -5.88 -2.94 -19.13
CA ALA A 165 -5.76 -3.31 -17.74
C ALA A 165 -6.27 -4.73 -17.54
N ILE A 166 -5.53 -5.50 -16.73
CA ILE A 166 -5.92 -6.83 -16.27
C ILE A 166 -6.13 -6.76 -14.77
N HIS A 167 -7.36 -7.03 -14.34
CA HIS A 167 -7.78 -7.03 -12.95
C HIS A 167 -7.88 -8.46 -12.43
N VAL A 168 -7.28 -8.76 -11.29
CA VAL A 168 -7.48 -10.03 -10.59
C VAL A 168 -8.42 -9.79 -9.42
N LEU A 169 -9.56 -10.45 -9.43
CA LEU A 169 -10.70 -10.19 -8.53
C LEU A 169 -11.02 -11.45 -7.73
N ALA A 170 -11.49 -11.29 -6.49
CA ALA A 170 -12.14 -12.35 -5.72
C ALA A 170 -13.24 -11.80 -4.81
N ASP A 171 -14.14 -12.66 -4.37
CA ASP A 171 -15.17 -12.30 -3.40
C ASP A 171 -14.60 -12.47 -1.98
N LEU A 172 -14.46 -11.36 -1.24
CA LEU A 172 -13.89 -11.38 0.13
C LEU A 172 -14.95 -11.54 1.22
N ALA A 173 -16.18 -11.16 0.93
CA ALA A 173 -17.25 -11.21 1.89
C ALA A 173 -18.60 -11.44 1.21
N GLY A 174 -19.51 -12.08 1.93
CA GLY A 174 -20.83 -12.42 1.42
C GLY A 174 -20.85 -13.71 0.62
N THR A 175 -21.90 -13.90 -0.17
CA THR A 175 -22.06 -15.09 -1.00
C THR A 175 -22.44 -14.64 -2.41
N PRO A 176 -21.74 -15.11 -3.46
CA PRO A 176 -22.06 -14.77 -4.84
C PRO A 176 -23.56 -14.98 -5.13
N GLY A 177 -24.18 -13.97 -5.74
CA GLY A 177 -25.62 -13.99 -6.05
C GLY A 177 -26.56 -13.69 -4.87
N ARG A 178 -26.03 -13.38 -3.67
CA ARG A 178 -26.82 -12.85 -2.55
C ARG A 178 -26.76 -11.33 -2.48
N THR A 179 -27.61 -10.77 -1.63
CA THR A 179 -27.79 -9.32 -1.45
C THR A 179 -26.53 -8.59 -1.01
N TYR A 180 -25.60 -9.31 -0.37
CA TYR A 180 -24.27 -8.81 -0.04
C TYR A 180 -23.22 -9.77 -0.61
N CYS A 181 -22.42 -9.27 -1.52
CA CYS A 181 -21.19 -9.89 -2.01
C CYS A 181 -20.20 -8.75 -2.28
N GLU A 182 -19.02 -8.83 -1.70
CA GLU A 182 -17.95 -7.86 -1.91
C GLU A 182 -16.89 -8.48 -2.83
N GLU A 183 -17.03 -8.17 -4.11
CA GLU A 183 -15.99 -8.42 -5.11
C GLU A 183 -14.88 -7.37 -4.96
N THR A 184 -13.66 -7.85 -4.71
CA THR A 184 -12.50 -7.03 -4.43
C THR A 184 -11.40 -7.30 -5.43
N GLU A 185 -10.82 -6.22 -5.95
CA GLU A 185 -9.64 -6.23 -6.79
C GLU A 185 -8.38 -6.48 -5.94
N LEU A 186 -7.75 -7.62 -6.20
CA LEU A 186 -6.58 -8.14 -5.50
C LEU A 186 -5.28 -7.63 -6.12
N LEU A 187 -5.23 -7.62 -7.45
CA LEU A 187 -4.11 -7.15 -8.26
C LEU A 187 -4.67 -6.39 -9.46
N ALA A 188 -3.94 -5.38 -9.92
CA ALA A 188 -4.22 -4.69 -11.17
C ALA A 188 -2.93 -4.62 -11.99
N PHE A 189 -2.98 -4.94 -13.28
CA PHE A 189 -1.87 -4.81 -14.21
C PHE A 189 -2.27 -3.82 -15.28
N ASP A 190 -1.82 -2.58 -15.14
CA ASP A 190 -2.08 -1.50 -16.08
C ASP A 190 -0.96 -1.48 -17.12
N CYS A 191 -1.14 -2.26 -18.20
CA CYS A 191 -0.23 -2.35 -19.34
C CYS A 191 -0.37 -1.11 -20.26
N PHE A 192 -0.15 0.06 -19.66
CA PHE A 192 -0.36 1.37 -20.26
C PHE A 192 0.80 1.81 -21.15
N ARG A 193 0.54 2.82 -21.99
CA ARG A 193 1.54 3.31 -22.94
C ARG A 193 2.65 4.08 -22.23
N ASP A 194 2.30 5.08 -21.44
CA ASP A 194 3.29 6.03 -20.92
C ASP A 194 3.84 5.59 -19.57
N ALA A 195 2.95 5.21 -18.65
CA ALA A 195 3.32 4.85 -17.30
C ALA A 195 2.79 3.46 -16.92
N PRO A 196 3.22 2.37 -17.60
CA PRO A 196 2.74 1.04 -17.26
C PRO A 196 3.19 0.66 -15.85
N HIS A 197 2.26 0.12 -15.07
CA HIS A 197 2.50 -0.29 -13.68
C HIS A 197 1.54 -1.39 -13.25
N TYR A 198 1.82 -1.99 -12.10
CA TYR A 198 0.91 -2.93 -11.47
C TYR A 198 0.78 -2.65 -9.98
N HIS A 199 -0.37 -3.05 -9.43
CA HIS A 199 -0.77 -2.83 -8.05
C HIS A 199 -0.77 -4.15 -7.27
N TYR A 200 -0.12 -4.16 -6.11
CA TYR A 200 -0.43 -5.14 -5.07
C TYR A 200 -1.53 -4.62 -4.17
N GLY A 201 -2.68 -5.28 -4.20
CA GLY A 201 -3.83 -5.00 -3.35
C GLY A 201 -4.34 -3.59 -3.52
N PRO A 202 -4.84 -3.14 -4.70
CA PRO A 202 -5.38 -1.79 -4.88
C PRO A 202 -6.45 -1.44 -3.82
N ARG A 203 -7.18 -2.45 -3.33
CA ARG A 203 -8.17 -2.37 -2.25
C ARG A 203 -7.65 -2.62 -0.83
N ASN A 204 -6.33 -2.76 -0.66
CA ASN A 204 -5.66 -3.01 0.61
C ASN A 204 -4.37 -2.19 0.77
N LYS A 205 -3.30 -2.57 0.07
CA LYS A 205 -1.96 -1.96 0.15
C LYS A 205 -1.67 -0.94 -0.94
N ASN A 206 -2.32 -1.04 -2.09
CA ASN A 206 -2.17 -0.17 -3.24
C ASN A 206 -0.70 0.14 -3.61
N HIS A 207 0.19 -0.85 -3.43
CA HIS A 207 1.61 -0.67 -3.76
C HIS A 207 1.76 -0.71 -5.27
N ARG A 208 2.17 0.42 -5.85
CA ARG A 208 2.35 0.58 -7.30
C ARG A 208 3.79 0.35 -7.68
N ILE A 209 4.01 -0.55 -8.63
CA ILE A 209 5.33 -0.83 -9.18
C ILE A 209 5.28 -0.53 -10.67
N PHE A 210 6.12 0.41 -11.11
CA PHE A 210 6.22 0.82 -12.51
C PHE A 210 7.23 -0.07 -13.22
N TRP A 211 6.91 -0.47 -14.44
CA TRP A 211 7.87 -1.19 -15.27
C TRP A 211 8.82 -0.21 -15.95
N ASP A 212 10.12 -0.51 -15.87
CA ASP A 212 11.10 0.08 -16.78
C ASP A 212 10.91 -0.56 -18.16
N ARG A 213 10.34 0.19 -19.10
CA ARG A 213 10.07 -0.27 -20.48
C ARG A 213 11.34 -0.57 -21.27
N THR A 214 12.51 -0.15 -20.79
CA THR A 214 13.81 -0.54 -21.37
C THR A 214 14.07 -2.03 -21.13
N LEU A 215 13.71 -2.53 -19.95
CA LEU A 215 13.92 -3.92 -19.53
C LEU A 215 12.69 -4.80 -19.79
N VAL A 216 11.50 -4.19 -19.77
CA VAL A 216 10.21 -4.85 -19.97
C VAL A 216 9.45 -4.13 -21.11
N PRO A 217 9.87 -4.33 -22.37
CA PRO A 217 9.29 -3.60 -23.51
C PRO A 217 7.84 -4.00 -23.81
N ASP A 218 7.46 -5.25 -23.52
CA ASP A 218 6.08 -5.74 -23.61
C ASP A 218 5.57 -6.13 -22.21
N THR A 219 4.86 -5.21 -21.58
CA THR A 219 4.31 -5.39 -20.22
C THR A 219 3.13 -6.34 -20.19
N LEU A 220 2.42 -6.54 -21.31
CA LEU A 220 1.38 -7.55 -21.42
C LEU A 220 2.01 -8.95 -21.48
N GLU A 221 3.04 -9.15 -22.31
CA GLU A 221 3.78 -10.43 -22.35
C GLU A 221 4.36 -10.77 -20.98
N TRP A 222 4.96 -9.78 -20.31
CA TRP A 222 5.48 -9.98 -18.96
C TRP A 222 4.39 -10.43 -17.98
N THR A 223 3.23 -9.77 -18.02
CA THR A 223 2.07 -10.07 -17.15
C THR A 223 1.56 -11.48 -17.40
N LEU A 224 1.31 -11.85 -18.65
CA LEU A 224 0.87 -13.19 -19.03
C LEU A 224 1.88 -14.26 -18.60
N ASN A 225 3.19 -13.96 -18.70
CA ASN A 225 4.23 -14.86 -18.23
C ASN A 225 4.26 -15.01 -16.71
N ARG A 226 3.88 -14.01 -15.91
CA ARG A 226 3.70 -14.20 -14.46
C ARG A 226 2.58 -15.20 -14.17
N PHE A 227 1.49 -15.14 -14.95
CA PHE A 227 0.36 -16.06 -14.78
C PHE A 227 0.75 -17.49 -15.16
N LYS A 228 1.39 -17.67 -16.34
CA LYS A 228 1.89 -18.98 -16.82
C LYS A 228 2.96 -19.60 -15.92
N ASN A 229 3.78 -18.76 -15.28
CA ASN A 229 4.83 -19.21 -14.35
C ASN A 229 4.32 -19.39 -12.91
N LYS A 230 3.01 -19.33 -12.69
CA LYS A 230 2.36 -19.64 -11.40
C LYS A 230 2.72 -18.65 -10.28
N ASP A 231 3.11 -17.42 -10.64
CA ASP A 231 3.50 -16.38 -9.67
C ASP A 231 2.30 -15.76 -8.96
N LEU A 232 1.08 -15.91 -9.50
CA LEU A 232 -0.15 -15.31 -8.96
C LEU A 232 -0.36 -15.59 -7.48
N LYS A 233 -0.08 -16.82 -7.02
CA LYS A 233 -0.18 -17.17 -5.60
C LYS A 233 0.65 -16.26 -4.71
N ASN A 234 1.93 -16.15 -5.01
CA ASN A 234 2.86 -15.30 -4.24
C ASN A 234 2.48 -13.82 -4.36
N MET A 235 1.98 -13.40 -5.52
CA MET A 235 1.55 -12.03 -5.74
C MET A 235 0.31 -11.67 -4.91
N ILE A 236 -0.70 -12.55 -4.86
CA ILE A 236 -1.92 -12.36 -4.07
C ILE A 236 -1.62 -12.39 -2.57
N GLU A 237 -0.71 -13.26 -2.13
CA GLU A 237 -0.22 -13.26 -0.74
C GLU A 237 0.47 -11.92 -0.40
N ARG A 238 1.36 -11.43 -1.28
CA ARG A 238 2.01 -10.13 -1.13
C ARG A 238 1.00 -8.97 -1.11
N ALA A 239 -0.08 -9.05 -1.88
CA ALA A 239 -1.19 -8.09 -1.85
C ALA A 239 -2.00 -8.10 -0.54
N GLY A 240 -1.72 -9.05 0.36
CA GLY A 240 -2.34 -9.16 1.68
C GLY A 240 -3.58 -10.04 1.71
N TYR A 241 -3.72 -10.99 0.77
CA TYR A 241 -4.85 -11.93 0.72
C TYR A 241 -4.38 -13.39 0.81
N PRO A 242 -3.72 -13.81 1.91
CA PRO A 242 -3.17 -15.16 2.03
C PRO A 242 -4.24 -16.26 1.95
N GLY A 243 -5.46 -16.01 2.43
CA GLY A 243 -6.57 -16.96 2.31
C GLY A 243 -6.96 -17.23 0.86
N ILE A 244 -7.09 -16.17 0.04
CA ILE A 244 -7.37 -16.32 -1.39
C ILE A 244 -6.20 -17.03 -2.10
N ALA A 245 -4.96 -16.68 -1.76
CA ALA A 245 -3.76 -17.30 -2.32
C ALA A 245 -3.67 -18.81 -2.01
N ALA A 246 -4.12 -19.24 -0.82
CA ALA A 246 -4.13 -20.63 -0.42
C ALA A 246 -5.08 -21.49 -1.27
N ASP A 247 -6.18 -20.90 -1.73
CA ASP A 247 -7.26 -21.57 -2.45
C ASP A 247 -7.16 -21.45 -3.98
N ILE A 248 -6.05 -20.91 -4.51
CA ILE A 248 -5.83 -20.84 -5.96
C ILE A 248 -5.81 -22.25 -6.57
N ASP A 249 -6.66 -22.44 -7.58
CA ASP A 249 -6.63 -23.61 -8.46
C ASP A 249 -5.85 -23.26 -9.74
N GLN A 250 -4.61 -23.73 -9.81
CA GLN A 250 -3.73 -23.46 -10.94
C GLN A 250 -4.19 -24.17 -12.22
N ASP A 251 -4.83 -25.33 -12.13
CA ASP A 251 -5.27 -26.06 -13.32
C ASP A 251 -6.43 -25.32 -13.99
N LEU A 252 -7.32 -24.71 -13.20
CA LEU A 252 -8.36 -23.82 -13.73
C LEU A 252 -7.77 -22.55 -14.38
N ILE A 253 -6.76 -21.93 -13.76
CA ILE A 253 -6.04 -20.80 -14.38
C ILE A 253 -5.44 -21.24 -15.72
N ASP A 254 -4.67 -22.32 -15.73
CA ASP A 254 -3.99 -22.85 -16.92
C ASP A 254 -5.02 -23.17 -18.04
N SER A 255 -6.23 -23.63 -17.68
CA SER A 255 -7.30 -23.92 -18.64
C SER A 255 -7.87 -22.69 -19.34
N ILE A 256 -7.94 -21.53 -18.67
CA ILE A 256 -8.48 -20.29 -19.25
C ILE A 256 -7.41 -19.46 -19.97
N MET A 257 -6.12 -19.67 -19.64
CA MET A 257 -5.01 -18.86 -20.15
C MET A 257 -5.00 -18.65 -21.67
N PRO A 258 -5.25 -19.67 -22.52
CA PRO A 258 -5.27 -19.47 -23.98
C PRO A 258 -6.33 -18.46 -24.43
N SER A 259 -7.52 -18.50 -23.82
CA SER A 259 -8.63 -17.60 -24.16
C SER A 259 -8.42 -16.19 -23.60
N LEU A 260 -7.92 -16.09 -22.36
CA LEU A 260 -7.55 -14.84 -21.71
C LEU A 260 -6.49 -14.09 -22.52
N GLU A 261 -5.42 -14.79 -22.91
CA GLU A 261 -4.32 -14.24 -23.69
C GLU A 261 -4.77 -13.78 -25.07
N ALA A 262 -5.57 -14.60 -25.78
CA ALA A 262 -6.11 -14.21 -27.07
C ALA A 262 -6.93 -12.92 -26.97
N LYS A 263 -7.80 -12.81 -25.95
CA LYS A 263 -8.61 -11.59 -25.74
C LYS A 263 -7.78 -10.39 -25.30
N ALA A 264 -6.80 -10.59 -24.41
CA ALA A 264 -5.88 -9.53 -24.00
C ALA A 264 -5.09 -8.97 -25.19
N ARG A 265 -4.59 -9.85 -26.08
CA ARG A 265 -3.88 -9.45 -27.30
C ARG A 265 -4.78 -8.78 -28.33
N GLU A 266 -6.04 -9.20 -28.43
CA GLU A 266 -7.06 -8.52 -29.25
C GLU A 266 -7.31 -7.09 -28.76
N LEU A 267 -7.39 -6.91 -27.44
CA LEU A 267 -7.66 -5.61 -26.83
C LEU A 267 -6.44 -4.69 -26.79
N GLN A 268 -5.22 -5.23 -26.69
CA GLN A 268 -4.01 -4.43 -26.56
C GLN A 268 -3.88 -3.45 -27.74
N PRO A 269 -3.91 -2.13 -27.49
CA PRO A 269 -3.74 -1.17 -28.57
C PRO A 269 -2.34 -1.34 -29.16
N GLY A 270 -2.26 -1.31 -30.50
CA GLY A 270 -0.97 -1.29 -31.20
C GLY A 270 -0.14 -0.09 -30.74
N ALA A 271 1.20 -0.23 -30.80
CA ALA A 271 2.13 0.81 -30.35
C ALA A 271 1.96 2.17 -31.06
N GLU A 272 1.27 2.19 -32.21
CA GLU A 272 1.01 3.37 -33.04
C GLU A 272 -0.25 4.16 -32.62
N VAL A 273 -1.07 3.64 -31.70
CA VAL A 273 -2.25 4.37 -31.19
C VAL A 273 -1.80 5.38 -30.12
N GLU A 274 -1.44 6.58 -30.56
CA GLU A 274 -0.94 7.64 -29.67
C GLU A 274 -2.00 8.14 -28.67
N VAL A 275 -3.29 8.14 -29.05
CA VAL A 275 -4.40 8.62 -28.23
C VAL A 275 -5.55 7.62 -28.24
N MET A 276 -6.00 7.19 -27.06
CA MET A 276 -7.25 6.45 -26.93
C MET A 276 -8.44 7.41 -27.06
N ASP A 277 -9.32 7.15 -28.01
CA ASP A 277 -10.57 7.88 -28.16
C ASP A 277 -11.53 7.63 -26.97
N GLY A 278 -12.39 8.60 -26.69
CA GLY A 278 -13.41 8.51 -25.64
C GLY A 278 -13.04 9.17 -24.30
N PRO A 279 -14.00 9.22 -23.36
CA PRO A 279 -13.81 9.83 -22.05
C PRO A 279 -12.85 9.01 -21.18
N ALA A 280 -12.25 9.66 -20.18
CA ALA A 280 -11.44 8.96 -19.18
C ALA A 280 -12.28 7.93 -18.42
N THR A 281 -11.71 6.76 -18.18
CA THR A 281 -12.31 5.71 -17.36
C THR A 281 -12.23 6.16 -15.90
N PRO A 282 -13.37 6.36 -15.20
CA PRO A 282 -13.33 6.83 -13.82
C PRO A 282 -12.83 5.72 -12.88
N ASN A 283 -12.05 6.10 -11.86
CA ASN A 283 -11.89 5.25 -10.70
C ASN A 283 -13.20 5.23 -9.92
N LEU A 284 -13.61 4.06 -9.43
CA LEU A 284 -14.79 3.95 -8.60
C LEU A 284 -14.41 4.46 -7.21
N VAL A 285 -14.71 5.73 -6.92
CA VAL A 285 -14.41 6.31 -5.59
C VAL A 285 -15.01 5.40 -4.52
N PRO A 286 -14.28 5.04 -3.44
CA PRO A 286 -14.89 4.35 -2.32
C PRO A 286 -16.10 5.17 -1.87
N ARG A 287 -17.29 4.57 -1.91
CA ARG A 287 -18.42 5.09 -1.14
C ARG A 287 -18.14 4.87 0.34
#